data_AF-A0A2D4YDQ2-F1
#
_entry.id   AF-A0A2D4YDQ2-F1
#
_cell.length_a   1.000
_cell.length_b   1.000
_cell.length_c   1.000
_cell.angle_alpha   90.00
_cell.angle_beta   90.00
_cell.angle_gamma   90.00
#
_symmetry.space_group_name_H-M   'P 1'
#
loop_
_entity.id
_entity.type
_entity.pdbx_description
1 polymer ?
#
loop_
_entity_poly.entity_id
_entity_poly.type
_entity_poly.pdbx_seq_one_letter_code
_entity_poly.pdbx_strand_id
1 'polypeptide(L)'
;MRLLYSALMVFALFSCETKKENTSLNPENWSKRAIELKANDSLEYGKSYLSIYSQIYSLTEHTKHNLTSMVSMRNTSDKDTIYLLRAEYYDTHGKSVRKYFDYPIYLSPMETTEIVIDEIDVSGGTGSNFIFEWKIPNDCPEPLFEGIMTSTMGQQGLSFTTQAKRIK
;
A
#
# COMPACT_ATOMS: atom_id res chain seq x y z
N MET A 1 20.71 27.70 -52.22
CA MET A 1 21.02 27.79 -50.77
C MET A 1 19.77 28.07 -49.89
N ARG A 2 18.59 27.54 -50.25
CA ARG A 2 17.34 27.67 -49.45
C ARG A 2 16.63 26.32 -49.17
N LEU A 3 17.09 25.23 -49.78
CA LEU A 3 16.51 23.88 -49.64
C LEU A 3 17.28 22.96 -48.68
N LEU A 4 18.38 23.43 -48.07
CA LEU A 4 19.16 22.62 -47.12
C LEU A 4 18.75 22.79 -45.66
N TYR A 5 17.93 23.81 -45.35
CA TYR A 5 17.52 24.10 -43.97
C TYR A 5 16.21 23.42 -43.54
N SER A 6 15.46 22.85 -44.49
CA SER A 6 14.18 22.18 -44.23
C SER A 6 14.31 20.73 -43.73
N ALA A 7 15.52 20.16 -43.71
CA ALA A 7 15.76 18.80 -43.21
C ALA A 7 16.12 18.74 -41.71
N LEU A 8 16.36 19.88 -41.04
CA LEU A 8 16.84 19.92 -39.66
C LEU A 8 15.73 20.10 -38.60
N MET A 9 14.46 20.17 -39.00
CA MET A 9 13.38 20.70 -38.15
C MET A 9 12.25 19.71 -37.81
N VAL A 10 12.43 18.39 -37.88
CA VAL A 10 11.36 17.46 -37.41
C VAL A 10 11.88 16.18 -36.73
N PHE A 11 13.14 16.12 -36.30
CA PHE A 11 13.65 14.97 -35.52
C PHE A 11 13.51 15.11 -34.00
N ALA A 12 12.82 16.15 -33.51
CA ALA A 12 12.83 16.51 -32.08
C ALA A 12 11.61 16.04 -31.26
N LEU A 13 10.78 15.11 -31.74
CA LEU A 13 9.55 14.70 -31.03
C LEU A 13 9.50 13.23 -30.55
N PHE A 14 10.64 12.56 -30.44
CA PHE A 14 10.73 11.30 -29.69
C PHE A 14 11.34 11.53 -28.30
N SER A 15 10.77 12.46 -27.52
CA SER A 15 10.95 12.44 -26.07
C SER A 15 10.00 11.40 -25.52
N CYS A 16 10.46 10.14 -25.49
CA CYS A 16 9.78 9.08 -24.78
C CYS A 16 9.96 9.37 -23.28
N GLU A 17 8.97 10.01 -22.66
CA GLU A 17 8.88 10.07 -21.20
C GLU A 17 8.67 8.65 -20.68
N THR A 18 9.77 7.99 -20.27
CA THR A 18 9.67 6.85 -19.37
C THR A 18 9.03 7.36 -18.09
N LYS A 19 7.76 6.99 -17.86
CA LYS A 19 7.12 7.15 -16.56
C LYS A 19 8.04 6.51 -15.52
N LYS A 20 8.71 7.34 -14.73
CA LYS A 20 9.33 6.88 -13.49
C LYS A 20 8.19 6.34 -12.65
N GLU A 21 8.20 5.03 -12.48
CA GLU A 21 7.42 4.38 -11.44
C GLU A 21 7.93 4.96 -10.12
N ASN A 22 7.19 5.91 -9.54
CA ASN A 22 7.48 6.48 -8.24
C ASN A 22 7.15 5.41 -7.19
N THR A 23 7.98 4.38 -7.12
CA THR A 23 8.06 3.52 -5.94
C THR A 23 8.68 4.36 -4.83
N SER A 24 7.97 4.39 -3.71
CA SER A 24 8.27 5.08 -2.45
C SER A 24 9.75 5.14 -2.09
N LEU A 25 10.14 6.19 -1.37
CA LEU A 25 11.52 6.55 -1.02
C LEU A 25 12.34 5.49 -0.25
N ASN A 26 11.77 4.35 0.12
CA ASN A 26 12.48 3.09 0.35
C ASN A 26 11.42 1.97 0.40
N PRO A 27 11.21 1.16 -0.64
CA PRO A 27 10.28 0.05 -0.52
C PRO A 27 10.84 -0.89 0.56
N GLU A 28 10.07 -1.11 1.63
CA GLU A 28 10.37 -2.14 2.63
C GLU A 28 10.79 -3.41 1.90
N ASN A 29 12.00 -3.91 2.21
CA ASN A 29 12.52 -5.07 1.51
C ASN A 29 11.89 -6.33 2.11
N TRP A 30 10.67 -6.63 1.67
CA TRP A 30 9.87 -7.77 2.11
C TRP A 30 10.61 -9.10 1.96
N SER A 31 11.58 -9.22 1.04
CA SER A 31 12.31 -10.46 0.82
C SER A 31 13.21 -10.84 2.01
N LYS A 32 13.66 -9.86 2.81
CA LYS A 32 14.44 -10.13 4.03
C LYS A 32 13.63 -10.82 5.11
N ARG A 33 12.30 -10.72 5.04
CA ARG A 33 11.34 -11.27 6.00
C ARG A 33 10.74 -12.59 5.50
N ALA A 34 11.05 -12.99 4.27
CA ALA A 34 10.48 -14.16 3.63
C ALA A 34 10.79 -15.43 4.45
N ILE A 35 9.77 -16.28 4.60
CA ILE A 35 9.89 -17.55 5.31
C ILE A 35 9.09 -18.64 4.59
N GLU A 36 9.62 -19.86 4.58
CA GLU A 36 8.87 -21.01 4.11
C GLU A 36 8.04 -21.60 5.26
N LEU A 37 6.72 -21.53 5.13
CA LEU A 37 5.78 -22.18 6.06
C LEU A 37 5.58 -23.65 5.68
N LYS A 38 5.61 -24.54 6.68
CA LYS A 38 5.36 -25.96 6.46
C LYS A 38 3.86 -26.21 6.30
N ALA A 39 3.46 -27.02 5.31
CA ALA A 39 2.06 -27.29 5.01
C ALA A 39 1.24 -27.92 6.17
N ASN A 40 1.90 -28.55 7.15
CA ASN A 40 1.27 -29.12 8.36
C ASN A 40 1.39 -28.22 9.60
N ASP A 41 1.61 -26.92 9.41
CA ASP A 41 1.58 -25.98 10.53
C ASP A 41 0.16 -25.93 11.14
N SER A 42 0.06 -25.95 12.47
CA SER A 42 -1.23 -25.83 13.18
C SER A 42 -1.67 -24.36 13.32
N LEU A 43 -1.30 -23.52 12.35
CA LEU A 43 -1.55 -22.08 12.39
C LEU A 43 -3.00 -21.79 11.97
N GLU A 44 -3.66 -20.91 12.72
CA GLU A 44 -4.95 -20.37 12.34
C GLU A 44 -4.76 -19.37 11.20
N TYR A 45 -5.59 -19.50 10.16
CA TYR A 45 -5.64 -18.55 9.06
C TYR A 45 -6.68 -17.45 9.33
N GLY A 46 -6.36 -16.21 8.96
CA GLY A 46 -7.32 -15.12 8.90
C GLY A 46 -7.15 -14.23 7.68
N LYS A 47 -8.19 -13.46 7.38
CA LYS A 47 -8.18 -12.41 6.35
C LYS A 47 -8.77 -11.12 6.91
N SER A 48 -8.09 -10.00 6.69
CA SER A 48 -8.53 -8.68 7.14
C SER A 48 -8.65 -7.71 5.97
N TYR A 49 -9.69 -6.87 6.02
CA TYR A 49 -9.96 -5.79 5.07
C TYR A 49 -9.68 -4.45 5.74
N LEU A 50 -8.84 -3.61 5.13
CA LEU A 50 -8.54 -2.26 5.61
C LEU A 50 -8.95 -1.23 4.55
N SER A 51 -9.87 -0.32 4.90
CA SER A 51 -10.16 0.85 4.06
C SER A 51 -8.99 1.83 4.10
N ILE A 52 -8.61 2.37 2.94
CA ILE A 52 -7.60 3.42 2.80
C ILE A 52 -8.05 4.42 1.74
N TYR A 53 -7.51 5.63 1.80
CA TYR A 53 -7.95 6.70 0.92
C TYR A 53 -6.73 7.44 0.39
N SER A 54 -6.40 7.22 -0.89
CA SER A 54 -5.44 8.08 -1.61
C SER A 54 -6.04 9.46 -1.91
N GLN A 55 -7.37 9.56 -1.95
CA GLN A 55 -8.10 10.81 -2.16
C GLN A 55 -9.37 10.87 -1.33
N ILE A 56 -9.77 12.07 -0.92
CA ILE A 56 -11.08 12.36 -0.33
C ILE A 56 -11.73 13.56 -1.02
N TYR A 57 -13.06 13.64 -0.98
CA TYR A 57 -13.78 14.81 -1.45
C TYR A 57 -13.64 15.98 -0.48
N SER A 58 -13.66 17.20 -1.03
CA SER A 58 -13.58 18.43 -0.26
C SER A 58 -14.48 19.48 -0.86
N LEU A 59 -15.32 20.12 -0.04
CA LEU A 59 -16.31 21.14 -0.42
C LEU A 59 -17.41 20.66 -1.38
N THR A 60 -17.07 19.92 -2.45
CA THR A 60 -17.97 19.42 -3.49
C THR A 60 -17.50 18.04 -4.01
N GLU A 61 -18.35 17.36 -4.76
CA GLU A 61 -18.02 16.09 -5.43
C GLU A 61 -17.00 16.24 -6.59
N HIS A 62 -16.71 17.47 -7.02
CA HIS A 62 -15.77 17.76 -8.10
C HIS A 62 -14.37 18.09 -7.60
N THR A 63 -14.21 18.31 -6.30
CA THR A 63 -12.93 18.70 -5.70
C THR A 63 -12.45 17.61 -4.77
N LYS A 64 -11.23 17.13 -5.03
CA LYS A 64 -10.56 16.08 -4.23
C LYS A 64 -9.26 16.60 -3.65
N HIS A 65 -8.90 16.09 -2.48
CA HIS A 65 -7.58 16.24 -1.89
C HIS A 65 -6.87 14.89 -1.89
N ASN A 66 -5.62 14.90 -2.32
CA ASN A 66 -4.76 13.73 -2.23
C ASN A 66 -4.24 13.56 -0.80
N LEU A 67 -3.89 12.32 -0.46
CA LEU A 67 -3.45 11.94 0.87
C LEU A 67 -2.23 11.02 0.76
N THR A 68 -1.25 11.21 1.62
CA THR A 68 -0.29 10.16 1.95
C THR A 68 -0.99 9.13 2.81
N SER A 69 -0.86 7.85 2.47
CA SER A 69 -1.40 6.75 3.28
C SER A 69 -0.27 5.94 3.90
N MET A 70 -0.20 5.90 5.21
CA MET A 70 0.66 4.99 5.97
C MET A 70 -0.18 3.81 6.46
N VAL A 71 0.21 2.61 6.06
CA VAL A 71 -0.47 1.37 6.42
C VAL A 71 0.42 0.57 7.33
N SER A 72 0.02 0.48 8.59
CA SER A 72 0.77 -0.18 9.65
C SER A 72 0.27 -1.60 9.84
N MET A 73 1.18 -2.56 9.85
CA MET A 73 0.94 -3.98 10.11
C MET A 73 1.68 -4.35 11.39
N ARG A 74 0.93 -4.67 12.45
CA ARG A 74 1.47 -4.86 13.81
C ARG A 74 1.22 -6.28 14.30
N ASN A 75 2.26 -6.90 14.83
CA ASN A 75 2.10 -8.04 15.72
C ASN A 75 1.75 -7.54 17.12
N THR A 76 0.56 -7.89 17.61
CA THR A 76 0.09 -7.48 18.94
C THR A 76 0.42 -8.52 20.02
N SER A 77 0.97 -9.68 19.64
CA SER A 77 1.48 -10.67 20.58
C SER A 77 2.81 -10.22 21.17
N ASP A 78 2.93 -10.36 22.49
CA ASP A 78 4.15 -10.11 23.24
C ASP A 78 5.10 -11.33 23.27
N LYS A 79 4.65 -12.48 22.75
CA LYS A 79 5.36 -13.77 22.85
C LYS A 79 5.57 -14.45 21.51
N ASP A 80 4.56 -14.41 20.65
CA ASP A 80 4.50 -15.24 19.46
C ASP A 80 4.85 -14.48 18.19
N THR A 81 5.54 -15.15 17.28
CA THR A 81 5.75 -14.65 15.92
C THR A 81 4.51 -14.97 15.09
N ILE A 82 4.05 -13.99 14.32
CA ILE A 82 2.93 -14.15 13.38
C ILE A 82 3.44 -14.11 11.95
N TYR A 83 2.58 -14.49 11.00
CA TYR A 83 2.93 -14.59 9.60
C TYR A 83 1.92 -13.84 8.74
N LEU A 84 2.41 -12.95 7.88
CA LEU A 84 1.59 -12.31 6.86
C LEU A 84 1.86 -13.02 5.54
N LEU A 85 0.80 -13.49 4.88
CA LEU A 85 0.88 -14.27 3.64
C LEU A 85 0.78 -13.37 2.41
N ARG A 86 0.00 -12.30 2.51
CA ARG A 86 -0.28 -11.38 1.41
C ARG A 86 -0.64 -10.00 1.94
N ALA A 87 -0.15 -8.97 1.27
CA ALA A 87 -0.65 -7.60 1.38
C ALA A 87 -0.91 -7.06 -0.03
N GLU A 88 -2.19 -6.84 -0.35
CA GLU A 88 -2.60 -6.42 -1.68
C GLU A 88 -3.51 -5.21 -1.65
N TYR A 89 -3.17 -4.24 -2.48
CA TYR A 89 -3.82 -2.95 -2.64
C TYR A 89 -4.80 -2.97 -3.81
N TYR A 90 -6.03 -2.52 -3.56
CA TYR A 90 -7.12 -2.44 -4.53
C TYR A 90 -7.59 -1.00 -4.69
N ASP A 91 -7.97 -0.63 -5.91
CA ASP A 91 -8.59 0.66 -6.20
C ASP A 91 -10.08 0.71 -5.82
N THR A 92 -10.68 1.89 -6.01
CA THR A 92 -12.11 2.17 -5.74
C THR A 92 -13.07 1.25 -6.52
N HIS A 93 -12.63 0.67 -7.63
CA HIS A 93 -13.43 -0.24 -8.46
C HIS A 93 -13.19 -1.71 -8.12
N GLY A 94 -12.36 -2.00 -7.10
CA GLY A 94 -12.01 -3.36 -6.70
C GLY A 94 -10.97 -4.01 -7.61
N LYS A 95 -10.23 -3.24 -8.41
CA LYS A 95 -9.13 -3.78 -9.22
C LYS A 95 -7.85 -3.84 -8.39
N SER A 96 -7.13 -4.96 -8.46
CA SER A 96 -5.80 -5.09 -7.87
C SER A 96 -4.83 -4.11 -8.53
N VAL A 97 -4.28 -3.20 -7.73
CA VAL A 97 -3.34 -2.15 -8.15
C VAL A 97 -1.91 -2.62 -7.91
N ARG A 98 -1.63 -3.15 -6.72
CA ARG A 98 -0.28 -3.55 -6.32
C ARG A 98 -0.32 -4.67 -5.29
N LYS A 99 0.52 -5.68 -5.47
CA LYS A 99 0.85 -6.66 -4.43
C LYS A 99 2.19 -6.26 -3.83
N TYR A 100 2.22 -5.93 -2.54
CA TYR A 100 3.47 -5.60 -1.86
C TYR A 100 4.27 -6.86 -1.56
N PHE A 101 3.57 -7.92 -1.17
CA PHE A 101 4.06 -9.29 -1.14
C PHE A 101 2.89 -10.25 -1.32
N ASP A 102 3.18 -11.43 -1.87
CA ASP A 102 2.23 -12.54 -2.09
C ASP A 102 2.91 -13.88 -1.71
N TYR A 103 3.75 -13.80 -0.67
CA TYR A 103 4.49 -14.91 -0.07
C TYR A 103 4.60 -14.67 1.44
N PRO A 104 4.77 -15.72 2.26
CA PRO A 104 4.81 -15.57 3.70
C PRO A 104 6.02 -14.76 4.18
N ILE A 105 5.74 -13.78 5.02
CA ILE A 105 6.72 -13.05 5.81
C ILE A 105 6.42 -13.22 7.30
N TYR A 106 7.44 -13.15 8.15
CA TYR A 106 7.23 -13.17 9.60
C TYR A 106 7.19 -11.74 10.17
N LEU A 107 6.46 -11.57 11.28
CA LEU A 107 6.58 -10.42 12.19
C LEU A 107 6.87 -10.93 13.60
N SER A 108 8.01 -10.51 14.15
CA SER A 108 8.41 -10.85 15.53
C SER A 108 7.43 -10.28 16.57
N PRO A 109 7.44 -10.78 17.82
CA PRO A 109 6.60 -10.24 18.89
C PRO A 109 6.74 -8.72 19.00
N MET A 110 5.60 -8.04 19.13
CA MET A 110 5.50 -6.56 19.17
C MET A 110 6.07 -5.81 17.96
N GLU A 111 6.45 -6.51 16.88
CA GLU A 111 7.03 -5.86 15.69
C GLU A 111 5.95 -5.12 14.88
N THR A 112 6.35 -4.01 14.28
CA THR A 112 5.54 -3.23 13.32
C THR A 112 6.30 -3.09 12.01
N THR A 113 5.57 -3.19 10.90
CA THR A 113 6.07 -2.82 9.56
C THR A 113 5.07 -1.90 8.88
N GLU A 114 5.56 -1.06 7.98
CA GLU A 114 4.70 -0.11 7.27
C GLU A 114 4.79 -0.22 5.74
N ILE A 115 3.68 0.11 5.10
CA ILE A 115 3.61 0.48 3.70
C ILE A 115 3.27 1.97 3.64
N VAL A 116 4.04 2.74 2.88
CA VAL A 116 3.74 4.16 2.62
C VAL A 116 3.37 4.33 1.15
N ILE A 117 2.20 4.92 0.91
CA ILE A 117 1.70 5.34 -0.40
C ILE A 117 1.81 6.86 -0.44
N ASP A 118 2.61 7.38 -1.37
CA ASP A 118 2.90 8.80 -1.50
C ASP A 118 1.66 9.60 -1.92
N GLU A 119 1.55 10.87 -1.49
CA GLU A 119 0.44 11.77 -1.83
C GLU A 119 0.21 11.94 -3.35
N ILE A 120 1.24 11.74 -4.17
CA ILE A 120 1.13 11.81 -5.63
C ILE A 120 0.51 10.56 -6.25
N ASP A 121 0.47 9.44 -5.52
CA ASP A 121 -0.10 8.18 -5.98
C ASP A 121 -1.63 8.16 -5.74
N VAL A 122 -2.36 8.57 -6.77
CA VAL A 122 -3.84 8.60 -6.76
C VAL A 122 -4.48 7.31 -7.29
N SER A 123 -3.69 6.26 -7.50
CA SER A 123 -4.17 5.02 -8.14
C SER A 123 -5.30 4.33 -7.37
N GLY A 124 -5.41 4.55 -6.06
CA GLY A 124 -6.50 4.01 -5.25
C GLY A 124 -7.84 4.73 -5.38
N GLY A 125 -7.86 5.97 -5.84
CA GLY A 125 -9.05 6.82 -5.83
C GLY A 125 -9.58 7.14 -4.42
N THR A 126 -10.91 7.20 -4.30
CA THR A 126 -11.64 7.66 -3.09
C THR A 126 -12.20 6.54 -2.22
N GLY A 127 -11.92 5.28 -2.55
CA GLY A 127 -12.44 4.10 -1.84
C GLY A 127 -11.55 2.88 -2.01
N SER A 128 -10.23 3.08 -1.98
CA SER A 128 -9.28 1.97 -2.06
C SER A 128 -9.28 1.14 -0.78
N ASN A 129 -8.66 -0.04 -0.86
CA ASN A 129 -8.53 -0.92 0.29
C ASN A 129 -7.32 -1.85 0.19
N PHE A 130 -6.92 -2.39 1.35
CA PHE A 130 -5.99 -3.49 1.46
C PHE A 130 -6.71 -4.77 1.87
N ILE A 131 -6.27 -5.87 1.28
CA ILE A 131 -6.52 -7.23 1.80
C ILE A 131 -5.21 -7.75 2.40
N PHE A 132 -5.31 -8.17 3.65
CA PHE A 132 -4.24 -8.89 4.35
C PHE A 132 -4.68 -10.33 4.56
N GLU A 133 -3.82 -11.27 4.17
CA GLU A 133 -3.95 -12.67 4.56
C GLU A 133 -2.86 -12.96 5.58
N TRP A 134 -3.21 -13.66 6.65
CA TRP A 134 -2.29 -13.91 7.75
C TRP A 134 -2.52 -15.27 8.38
N LYS A 135 -1.49 -15.73 9.09
CA LYS A 135 -1.49 -16.93 9.90
C LYS A 135 -0.91 -16.63 11.28
N ILE A 136 -1.53 -17.17 12.32
CA ILE A 136 -1.08 -17.01 13.71
C ILE A 136 -1.06 -18.36 14.44
N PRO A 137 -0.22 -18.54 15.46
CA PRO A 137 -0.35 -19.69 16.37
C PRO A 137 -1.72 -19.73 17.06
N ASN A 138 -2.13 -20.92 17.51
CA ASN A 138 -3.34 -21.05 18.33
C ASN A 138 -3.23 -20.19 19.59
N ASP A 139 -4.33 -19.56 19.99
CA ASP A 139 -4.43 -18.65 21.14
C ASP A 139 -3.55 -17.37 21.05
N CYS A 140 -2.97 -17.09 19.88
CA CYS A 140 -2.28 -15.83 19.61
C CYS A 140 -3.29 -14.70 19.32
N PRO A 141 -3.06 -13.46 19.79
CA PRO A 141 -3.80 -12.29 19.33
C PRO A 141 -3.71 -12.09 17.81
N GLU A 142 -4.79 -11.58 17.21
CA GLU A 142 -4.79 -11.22 15.79
C GLU A 142 -3.87 -10.02 15.51
N PRO A 143 -3.24 -9.95 14.32
CA PRO A 143 -2.53 -8.74 13.90
C PRO A 143 -3.46 -7.52 13.85
N LEU A 144 -2.92 -6.38 14.25
CA LEU A 144 -3.58 -5.09 14.09
C LEU A 144 -3.11 -4.43 12.79
N PHE A 145 -4.07 -4.09 11.93
CA PHE A 145 -3.82 -3.34 10.71
C PHE A 145 -4.51 -1.98 10.77
N GLU A 146 -3.75 -0.92 10.57
CA GLU A 146 -4.22 0.46 10.66
C GLU A 146 -3.79 1.26 9.45
N GLY A 147 -4.69 2.10 8.95
CA GLY A 147 -4.38 3.11 7.94
C GLY A 147 -4.34 4.48 8.61
N ILE A 148 -3.32 5.28 8.31
CA ILE A 148 -3.23 6.67 8.71
C ILE A 148 -3.14 7.49 7.43
N MET A 149 -4.16 8.30 7.19
CA MET A 149 -4.23 9.19 6.04
C MET A 149 -3.83 10.58 6.47
N THR A 150 -2.84 11.17 5.82
CA THR A 150 -2.37 12.53 6.11
C THR A 150 -2.30 13.37 4.84
N SER A 151 -2.67 14.65 4.95
CA SER A 151 -2.32 15.66 3.95
C SER A 151 -1.89 16.93 4.66
N THR A 152 -0.81 17.52 4.15
CA THR A 152 -0.26 18.80 4.60
C THR A 152 -0.51 19.90 3.56
N MET A 153 -1.42 19.66 2.60
CA MET A 153 -1.67 20.55 1.49
C MET A 153 -2.40 21.83 1.95
N GLY A 154 -1.76 22.99 1.81
CA GLY A 154 -2.32 24.29 2.19
C GLY A 154 -2.01 24.70 3.64
N GLN A 155 -2.93 25.44 4.28
CA GLN A 155 -2.77 25.93 5.66
C GLN A 155 -3.45 25.06 6.72
N GLN A 156 -4.17 24.00 6.32
CA GLN A 156 -4.87 23.09 7.21
C GLN A 156 -4.35 21.67 6.97
N GLY A 157 -3.82 21.05 8.02
CA GLY A 157 -3.45 19.64 7.97
C GLY A 157 -4.67 18.77 8.25
N LEU A 158 -4.85 17.72 7.47
CA LEU A 158 -5.84 16.67 7.74
C LEU A 158 -5.10 15.41 8.18
N SER A 159 -5.62 14.76 9.21
CA SER A 159 -5.24 13.39 9.56
C SER A 159 -6.43 12.61 10.08
N PHE A 160 -6.56 11.36 9.67
CA PHE A 160 -7.54 10.42 10.21
C PHE A 160 -7.04 8.99 10.09
N THR A 161 -7.62 8.10 10.88
CA THR A 161 -7.25 6.69 10.90
C THR A 161 -8.39 5.79 10.43
N THR A 162 -8.02 4.63 9.92
CA THR A 162 -8.90 3.49 9.69
C THR A 162 -8.32 2.26 10.37
N GLN A 163 -9.19 1.35 10.76
CA GLN A 163 -8.79 0.06 11.32
C GLN A 163 -9.40 -1.06 10.49
N ALA A 164 -8.65 -2.14 10.33
CA ALA A 164 -9.12 -3.26 9.54
C ALA A 164 -10.21 -4.05 10.27
N LYS A 165 -11.03 -4.72 9.48
CA LYS A 165 -12.03 -5.68 9.96
C LYS A 165 -11.66 -7.08 9.48
N ARG A 166 -11.69 -8.06 10.38
CA ARG A 166 -11.60 -9.48 9.99
C ARG A 166 -12.81 -9.86 9.13
N ILE A 167 -12.54 -10.50 8.00
CA ILE A 167 -13.55 -10.96 7.04
C ILE A 167 -13.52 -12.47 6.80
N LYS A 168 -12.48 -13.16 7.29
CA LYS A 168 -12.39 -14.63 7.34
C LYS A 168 -11.48 -15.05 8.48
#